data_AF-A0A9W8HNU2-F1
#
_entry.id   AF-A0A9W8HNU2-F1
#
_cell.length_a   1.000
_cell.length_b   1.000
_cell.length_c   1.000
_cell.angle_alpha   90.00
_cell.angle_beta   90.00
_cell.angle_gamma   90.00
#
_symmetry.space_group_name_H-M   'P 1'
#
loop_
_entity.id
_entity.type
_entity.pdbx_description
1 polymer ?
#
loop_
_entity_poly.entity_id
_entity_poly.type
_entity_poly.pdbx_seq_one_letter_code
_entity_poly.pdbx_strand_id
1 'polypeptide(L)'
;PEALMNGKSAEVARAEILKEGQLTSQSEIDALVPHKTFKGNRPTNSILVNKVIDPFALGALIALYEHKIFTQGAIWFVNTFSQEGVEEGKRLAKAILSELKQDGGIATHDSSTNGLINYYKNNRA
;
A
#
# COMPACT_ATOMS: atom_id res chain seq x y z
N PRO A 1 -8.43 -9.10 14.67
CA PRO A 1 -7.55 -8.48 15.70
C PRO A 1 -6.82 -9.54 16.54
N GLU A 2 -7.51 -10.59 16.99
CA GLU A 2 -6.97 -11.62 17.87
C GLU A 2 -5.75 -12.37 17.30
N ALA A 3 -5.83 -12.89 16.07
CA ALA A 3 -4.70 -13.58 15.44
C ALA A 3 -3.47 -12.67 15.23
N LEU A 4 -3.69 -11.38 14.95
CA LEU A 4 -2.62 -10.39 14.77
C LEU A 4 -1.92 -10.07 16.10
N MET A 5 -2.67 -10.06 17.20
CA MET A 5 -2.14 -9.89 18.56
C MET A 5 -1.38 -11.13 19.04
N ASN A 6 -2.04 -12.29 19.00
CA ASN A 6 -1.57 -13.50 19.65
C ASN A 6 -0.53 -14.27 18.80
N GLY A 7 -0.68 -14.27 17.48
CA GLY A 7 0.10 -15.15 16.62
C GLY A 7 -0.17 -16.63 16.90
N LYS A 8 0.84 -17.46 16.66
CA LYS A 8 0.87 -18.92 16.85
C LYS A 8 2.33 -19.34 17.01
N SER A 9 2.69 -19.94 18.14
CA SER A 9 4.07 -20.37 18.42
C SER A 9 4.47 -21.60 17.60
N ALA A 10 5.77 -21.90 17.54
CA ALA A 10 6.30 -23.05 16.84
C ALA A 10 5.83 -24.38 17.45
N GLU A 11 5.65 -24.42 18.77
CA GLU A 11 5.16 -25.58 19.51
C GLU A 11 3.71 -25.89 19.13
N VAL A 12 2.87 -24.86 19.07
CA VAL A 12 1.46 -25.00 18.65
C VAL A 12 1.38 -25.40 17.19
N ALA A 13 2.15 -24.77 16.31
CA ALA A 13 2.20 -25.12 14.88
C ALA A 13 2.64 -26.58 14.68
N ARG A 14 3.65 -27.04 15.42
CA ARG A 14 4.11 -28.43 15.39
C ARG A 14 3.04 -29.40 15.86
N ALA A 15 2.37 -29.11 16.97
CA ALA A 15 1.30 -29.96 17.50
C ALA A 15 0.13 -30.08 16.52
N GLU A 16 -0.23 -29.01 15.83
CA GLU A 16 -1.25 -29.02 14.78
C GLU A 16 -0.84 -29.87 13.57
N ILE A 17 0.40 -29.72 13.06
CA ILE A 17 0.91 -30.53 11.93
C ILE A 17 0.88 -32.02 12.27
N LEU A 18 1.33 -32.38 13.48
CA LEU A 18 1.31 -33.77 13.96
C LEU A 18 -0.12 -34.32 14.07
N LYS A 19 -1.07 -33.50 14.51
CA LYS A 19 -2.49 -33.87 14.63
C LYS A 19 -3.17 -34.03 13.27
N GLU A 20 -2.78 -33.22 12.27
CA GLU A 20 -3.29 -33.32 10.88
C GLU A 20 -2.88 -34.64 10.21
N GLY A 21 -1.78 -35.28 10.65
CA GLY A 21 -1.39 -36.63 10.24
C GLY A 21 -0.96 -36.80 8.78
N GLN A 22 -0.82 -35.70 8.02
CA GLN A 22 -0.47 -35.71 6.59
C GLN A 22 1.02 -35.92 6.34
N LEU A 23 1.87 -35.60 7.32
CA LEU A 23 3.32 -35.77 7.26
C LEU A 23 3.75 -36.78 8.32
N THR A 24 4.55 -37.76 7.93
CA THR A 24 5.09 -38.79 8.82
C THR A 24 6.59 -38.63 9.06
N SER A 25 7.30 -37.88 8.20
CA SER A 25 8.72 -37.59 8.39
C SER A 25 8.93 -36.39 9.31
N GLN A 26 9.76 -36.58 10.35
CA GLN A 26 10.17 -35.50 11.25
C GLN A 26 10.85 -34.35 10.52
N SER A 27 11.64 -34.64 9.47
CA SER A 27 12.33 -33.60 8.69
C SER A 27 11.35 -32.71 7.90
N GLU A 28 10.28 -33.29 7.39
CA GLU A 28 9.23 -32.55 6.66
C GLU A 28 8.42 -31.69 7.63
N ILE A 29 8.14 -32.20 8.83
CA ILE A 29 7.46 -31.45 9.90
C ILE A 29 8.33 -30.27 10.33
N ASP A 30 9.62 -30.50 10.61
CA ASP A 30 10.57 -29.45 11.01
C ASP A 30 10.73 -28.38 9.94
N ALA A 31 10.74 -28.77 8.66
CA ALA A 31 10.78 -27.84 7.54
C ALA A 31 9.50 -27.00 7.43
N LEU A 32 8.34 -27.56 7.78
CA LEU A 32 7.04 -26.88 7.65
C LEU A 32 6.73 -25.94 8.82
N VAL A 33 7.19 -26.25 10.04
CA VAL A 33 6.90 -25.48 11.26
C VAL A 33 7.16 -23.97 11.12
N PRO A 34 8.28 -23.49 10.56
CA PRO A 34 8.52 -22.05 10.40
C PRO A 34 7.47 -21.35 9.52
N HIS A 35 6.94 -22.04 8.50
CA HIS A 35 5.94 -21.50 7.59
C HIS A 35 4.53 -21.45 8.21
N LYS A 36 4.28 -22.23 9.26
CA LYS A 36 3.02 -22.23 10.03
C LYS A 36 3.12 -21.46 11.37
N THR A 37 4.28 -20.88 11.68
CA THR A 37 4.50 -20.07 12.89
C THR A 37 4.17 -18.60 12.62
N PHE A 38 3.40 -17.97 13.51
CA PHE A 38 3.03 -16.57 13.42
C PHE A 38 3.51 -15.82 14.65
N LYS A 39 4.35 -14.79 14.51
CA LYS A 39 4.92 -14.05 15.65
C LYS A 39 3.90 -13.24 16.46
N GLY A 40 2.71 -12.97 15.92
CA GLY A 40 1.75 -12.06 16.55
C GLY A 40 2.34 -10.65 16.69
N ASN A 41 1.95 -9.95 17.76
CA ASN A 41 2.40 -8.60 18.10
C ASN A 41 2.27 -7.58 16.96
N ARG A 42 1.17 -7.68 16.19
CA ARG A 42 0.81 -6.75 15.13
C ARG A 42 -0.34 -5.88 15.65
N PRO A 43 -0.09 -4.59 15.95
CA PRO A 43 -1.10 -3.72 16.54
C PRO A 43 -2.25 -3.46 15.57
N THR A 44 -3.47 -3.38 16.09
CA THR A 44 -4.68 -3.03 15.32
C THR A 44 -5.59 -2.13 16.15
N ASN A 45 -6.30 -1.23 15.48
CA ASN A 45 -7.45 -0.54 16.04
C ASN A 45 -8.71 -1.16 15.45
N SER A 46 -9.68 -1.52 16.29
CA SER A 46 -11.01 -1.97 15.84
C SER A 46 -12.02 -0.90 16.23
N ILE A 47 -12.65 -0.27 15.24
CA ILE A 47 -13.72 0.71 15.46
C ILE A 47 -15.03 0.02 15.09
N LEU A 48 -15.88 -0.21 16.09
CA LEU A 48 -17.19 -0.78 15.88
C LEU A 48 -18.22 0.34 15.78
N VAL A 49 -19.02 0.31 14.72
CA VAL A 49 -20.18 1.17 14.54
C VAL A 49 -21.46 0.36 14.74
N ASN A 50 -22.58 1.05 14.98
CA ASN A 50 -23.87 0.40 15.13
C ASN A 50 -24.27 -0.36 13.84
N LYS A 51 -25.40 -1.07 13.89
CA LYS A 51 -25.87 -2.00 12.85
C LYS A 51 -25.86 -1.45 11.41
N VAL A 52 -25.97 -0.14 11.23
CA VAL A 52 -25.96 0.53 9.93
C VAL A 52 -24.99 1.71 9.97
N ILE A 53 -24.21 1.88 8.90
CA ILE A 53 -23.47 3.11 8.63
C ILE A 53 -24.45 4.05 7.93
N ASP A 54 -25.13 4.89 8.70
CA ASP A 54 -25.98 5.96 8.18
C ASP A 54 -25.15 7.21 7.82
N PRO A 55 -25.75 8.25 7.19
CA PRO A 55 -25.01 9.45 6.81
C PRO A 55 -24.31 10.14 7.99
N PHE A 56 -24.89 10.06 9.19
CA PHE A 56 -24.30 10.62 10.40
C PHE A 56 -23.05 9.84 10.82
N ALA A 57 -23.13 8.52 10.90
CA ALA A 57 -22.01 7.64 11.26
C ALA A 57 -20.87 7.75 10.23
N LEU A 58 -21.19 7.81 8.94
CA LEU A 58 -20.18 8.02 7.90
C LEU A 58 -19.49 9.38 8.05
N GLY A 59 -20.24 10.45 8.26
CA GLY A 59 -19.69 11.79 8.48
C GLY A 59 -18.75 11.83 9.70
N ALA A 60 -19.15 11.18 10.80
CA ALA A 60 -18.33 11.08 12.01
C ALA A 60 -17.02 10.30 11.76
N LEU A 61 -17.07 9.22 10.99
CA LEU A 61 -15.87 8.45 10.63
C LEU A 61 -14.92 9.25 9.72
N ILE A 62 -15.45 10.03 8.76
CA ILE A 62 -14.63 10.91 7.92
C ILE A 62 -13.94 11.97 8.80
N ALA A 63 -14.72 12.68 9.62
CA ALA A 63 -14.20 13.71 10.51
C ALA A 63 -13.15 13.17 11.51
N LEU A 64 -13.33 11.94 12.00
CA LEU A 64 -12.33 11.26 12.84
C LEU A 64 -10.97 11.17 12.13
N TYR A 65 -10.95 10.77 10.85
CA TYR A 65 -9.70 10.65 10.09
C TYR A 65 -9.14 12.02 9.66
N GLU A 66 -9.99 12.99 9.34
CA GLU A 66 -9.55 14.37 9.07
C GLU A 66 -8.81 14.97 10.27
N HIS A 67 -9.38 14.84 11.47
CA HIS A 67 -8.75 15.33 12.69
C HIS A 67 -7.51 14.53 13.09
N LYS A 68 -7.47 13.22 12.81
CA LYS A 68 -6.25 12.42 12.97
C LYS A 68 -5.12 12.96 12.10
N ILE A 69 -5.38 13.17 10.80
CA ILE A 69 -4.38 13.66 9.85
C ILE A 69 -3.92 15.06 10.23
N PHE A 70 -4.86 15.96 10.57
CA PHE A 70 -4.55 17.31 11.05
C PHE A 70 -3.64 17.28 12.29
N THR A 71 -4.00 16.48 13.30
CA THR A 71 -3.23 16.39 14.54
C THR A 71 -1.81 15.87 14.29
N GLN A 72 -1.66 14.86 13.43
CA GLN A 72 -0.34 14.34 13.05
C GLN A 72 0.52 15.42 12.38
N GLY A 73 -0.05 16.20 11.46
CA GLY A 73 0.68 17.29 10.84
C GLY A 73 1.05 18.42 11.79
N ALA A 74 0.17 18.76 12.73
CA ALA A 74 0.47 19.72 13.78
C ALA A 74 1.64 19.27 14.67
N ILE A 75 1.70 17.97 15.02
CA ILE A 75 2.83 17.39 15.76
C ILE A 75 4.14 17.44 14.96
N TRP A 76 4.06 17.18 13.64
CA TRP A 76 5.23 17.16 12.76
C TRP A 76 5.62 18.54 12.20
N PHE A 77 4.90 19.60 12.58
CA PHE A 77 5.12 20.96 12.06
C PHE A 77 5.08 21.04 10.52
N VAL A 78 4.18 20.29 9.89
CA VAL A 78 3.95 20.32 8.43
C VAL A 78 2.59 20.89 8.09
N ASN A 79 2.49 21.59 6.96
CA ASN A 79 1.21 22.08 6.46
C ASN A 79 0.43 20.91 5.82
N THR A 80 -0.66 20.47 6.47
CA THR A 80 -1.50 19.36 5.98
C THR A 80 -2.50 19.78 4.91
N PHE A 81 -2.58 21.06 4.59
CA PHE A 81 -3.54 21.62 3.64
C PHE A 81 -2.89 22.09 2.34
N SER A 82 -1.57 21.99 2.19
CA SER A 82 -0.88 22.33 0.94
C SER A 82 -0.58 21.11 0.08
N GLN A 83 -0.47 21.35 -1.23
CA GLN A 83 -0.31 20.31 -2.25
C GLN A 83 0.71 20.71 -3.33
N GLU A 84 1.66 21.59 -3.00
CA GLU A 84 2.59 22.19 -3.97
C GLU A 84 3.40 21.16 -4.78
N GLY A 85 3.63 19.96 -4.21
CA GLY A 85 4.32 18.86 -4.88
C GLY A 85 3.66 18.33 -6.15
N VAL A 86 2.41 18.71 -6.47
CA VAL A 86 1.73 18.30 -7.71
C VAL A 86 2.09 19.17 -8.92
N GLU A 87 2.69 20.35 -8.71
CA GLU A 87 2.77 21.36 -9.76
C GLU A 87 3.81 21.02 -10.83
N GLU A 88 4.98 20.51 -10.44
CA GLU A 88 6.03 20.21 -11.41
C GLU A 88 5.63 19.08 -12.38
N GLY A 89 4.94 18.05 -11.88
CA GLY A 89 4.39 16.98 -12.71
C GLY A 89 3.37 17.50 -13.74
N LYS A 90 2.47 18.42 -13.33
CA LYS A 90 1.52 19.06 -14.25
C LYS A 90 2.23 19.88 -15.32
N ARG A 91 3.30 20.60 -14.96
CA ARG A 91 4.09 21.40 -15.89
C ARG A 91 4.76 20.52 -16.94
N LEU A 92 5.44 19.46 -16.51
CA LEU A 92 6.11 18.50 -17.39
C LEU A 92 5.12 17.78 -18.31
N ALA A 93 3.98 17.32 -17.77
CA ALA A 93 2.96 16.64 -18.56
C ALA A 93 2.38 17.52 -19.68
N LYS A 94 2.17 18.82 -19.44
CA LYS A 94 1.70 19.77 -20.48
C LYS A 94 2.72 19.95 -21.61
N ALA A 95 4.02 20.01 -21.27
CA ALA A 95 5.09 20.09 -22.26
C ALA A 95 5.12 18.83 -23.12
N ILE A 96 5.17 17.66 -22.47
CA ILE A 96 5.20 16.36 -23.14
C ILE A 96 3.95 16.17 -24.01
N LEU A 97 2.74 16.53 -23.54
CA LEU A 97 1.50 16.44 -24.32
C LEU A 97 1.59 17.21 -25.64
N SER A 98 2.26 18.36 -25.65
CA SER A 98 2.44 19.17 -26.86
C SER A 98 3.43 18.50 -27.82
N GLU A 99 4.53 17.97 -27.29
CA GLU A 99 5.54 17.24 -28.06
C GLU A 99 4.99 15.96 -28.66
N LEU A 100 4.10 15.25 -27.95
CA LEU A 100 3.42 14.08 -28.48
C LEU A 100 2.59 14.43 -29.72
N LYS A 101 1.94 15.60 -29.80
CA LYS A 101 1.13 15.97 -30.97
C LYS A 101 1.96 16.34 -32.20
N GLN A 102 3.23 16.70 -32.02
CA GLN A 102 4.13 17.06 -33.11
C GLN A 102 4.67 15.81 -33.81
N ASP A 103 4.87 15.91 -35.12
CA ASP A 103 5.54 14.87 -35.90
C ASP A 103 7.06 14.91 -35.69
N GLY A 104 7.71 13.76 -35.88
CA GLY A 104 9.16 13.63 -35.73
C GLY A 104 9.63 13.30 -34.30
N GLY A 105 10.93 13.01 -34.21
CA GLY A 105 11.59 12.65 -32.95
C GLY A 105 11.85 13.84 -32.04
N ILE A 106 11.91 13.58 -30.74
CA ILE A 106 12.16 14.55 -29.66
C ILE A 106 13.55 14.29 -29.05
N ALA A 107 14.25 15.39 -28.73
CA ALA A 107 15.57 15.39 -28.09
C ALA A 107 15.70 16.48 -27.00
N THR A 108 14.57 16.97 -26.46
CA THR A 108 14.48 18.12 -25.55
C THR A 108 14.62 17.76 -24.07
N HIS A 109 14.52 16.48 -23.71
CA HIS A 109 14.59 15.98 -22.33
C HIS A 109 15.86 15.16 -22.09
N ASP A 110 15.95 14.53 -20.92
CA ASP A 110 16.94 13.49 -20.67
C ASP A 110 16.77 12.28 -21.61
N SER A 111 17.80 11.44 -21.69
CA SER A 111 17.83 10.31 -22.63
C SER A 111 16.74 9.27 -22.39
N SER A 112 16.30 9.07 -21.14
CA SER A 112 15.21 8.14 -20.82
C SER A 112 13.88 8.67 -21.36
N THR A 113 13.55 9.91 -21.01
CA THR A 113 12.30 10.56 -21.42
C THR A 113 12.20 10.68 -22.95
N ASN A 114 13.28 11.11 -23.62
CA ASN A 114 13.33 11.16 -25.08
C ASN A 114 13.14 9.78 -25.71
N GLY A 115 13.83 8.76 -25.19
CA GLY A 115 13.75 7.38 -25.68
C GLY A 115 12.32 6.84 -25.62
N LEU A 116 11.64 7.07 -24.50
CA LEU A 116 10.25 6.63 -24.30
C LEU A 116 9.26 7.38 -25.20
N ILE A 117 9.41 8.71 -25.33
CA ILE A 117 8.55 9.50 -26.22
C ILE A 117 8.70 9.06 -27.68
N ASN A 118 9.93 8.86 -28.15
CA ASN A 118 10.20 8.45 -29.52
C ASN A 118 9.73 7.02 -29.79
N TYR A 119 9.94 6.10 -28.84
CA TYR A 119 9.39 4.76 -28.92
C TYR A 119 7.86 4.79 -29.04
N TYR A 120 7.18 5.56 -28.19
CA TYR A 120 5.72 5.72 -28.28
C TYR A 120 5.29 6.29 -29.64
N LYS A 121 5.94 7.35 -30.15
CA LYS A 121 5.61 7.95 -31.45
C LYS A 121 5.80 7.00 -32.63
N ASN A 122 6.78 6.10 -32.58
CA ASN A 122 7.03 5.13 -33.64
C ASN A 122 6.08 3.93 -33.62
N ASN A 123 5.39 3.69 -32.48
CA ASN A 123 4.51 2.54 -32.28
C ASN A 123 3.04 2.93 -32.10
N ARG A 124 2.70 4.23 -32.14
CA ARG A 124 1.30 4.68 -32.22
C ARG A 124 0.82 4.49 -33.65
N ALA A 125 -0.32 3.82 -33.80
CA ALA A 125 -0.98 3.62 -35.09
C ALA A 125 -1.43 4.96 -35.71
#